data_AF-A0A4U6TFZ2-F1
#
_entry.id   AF-A0A4U6TFZ2-F1
#
_cell.length_a   1.000
_cell.length_b   1.000
_cell.length_c   1.000
_cell.angle_alpha   90.00
_cell.angle_beta   90.00
_cell.angle_gamma   90.00
#
_symmetry.space_group_name_H-M   'P 1'
#
loop_
_entity.id
_entity.type
_entity.pdbx_description
1 polymer ?
#
loop_
_entity_poly.entity_id
_entity_poly.type
_entity_poly.pdbx_seq_one_letter_code
_entity_poly.pdbx_strand_id
1 'polypeptide(L)'
;MLRDGFMKFLKEYLLDGKPYFRDQVELMHLKVTSHLIICYGWIKTYDKELAVSICSNYFRAAEDLKLCFCDYFHSIIQENSVDTDIVELSTKIKLKICCLPLHKRFMSFEEFAAENCMYIVYELEGRFVNSTSYVGRLMALGYLDCILKTHKSGYSWYGEFGKSHMSVKIVKGIMIFKIKTLATMVKLNRDNGIADFDKYKEILFPLSKRHDVEGYPAYFDQFVKDFLAMPDPIESPVEFEKFQKYMGAHLFAKAPLVRSGLVTNTYQVCCWPVYPPLDFEDDELPKWDRRQMGAAMYQVYTYKDTSSDITGAKGNVQTIKDLVITDLTVAHDLKGIMAKVVYKIIKINNFDGLFSSVWRTFVASD
;
A
#
# COMPACT_ATOMS: atom_id res chain seq x y z
N MET A 1 5.60 -7.26 3.88
CA MET A 1 6.28 -5.96 4.07
C MET A 1 6.62 -5.69 5.53
N LEU A 2 5.67 -5.48 6.45
CA LEU A 2 5.99 -5.12 7.84
C LEU A 2 6.79 -6.21 8.57
N ARG A 3 6.31 -7.47 8.50
CA ARG A 3 6.98 -8.65 9.09
C ARG A 3 8.37 -8.86 8.50
N ASP A 4 8.49 -8.86 7.17
CA ASP A 4 9.78 -9.10 6.49
C ASP A 4 10.79 -7.99 6.78
N GLY A 5 10.37 -6.73 6.74
CA GLY A 5 11.21 -5.59 7.08
C GLY A 5 11.67 -5.66 8.54
N PHE A 6 10.78 -6.03 9.46
CA PHE A 6 11.12 -6.22 10.86
C PHE A 6 12.05 -7.42 11.09
N MET A 7 11.82 -8.55 10.41
CA MET A 7 12.73 -9.71 10.44
C MET A 7 14.12 -9.35 9.92
N LYS A 8 14.18 -8.58 8.83
CA LYS A 8 15.44 -8.07 8.27
C LYS A 8 16.17 -7.17 9.27
N PHE A 9 15.45 -6.24 9.90
CA PHE A 9 15.97 -5.41 10.98
C PHE A 9 16.54 -6.25 12.13
N LEU A 10 15.82 -7.28 12.59
CA LEU A 10 16.31 -8.17 13.64
C LEU A 10 17.60 -8.89 13.24
N LYS A 11 17.73 -9.32 11.98
CA LYS A 11 18.90 -10.05 11.47
C LYS A 11 20.12 -9.16 11.22
N GLU A 12 19.90 -7.95 10.70
CA GLU A 12 20.97 -7.11 10.14
C GLU A 12 21.36 -5.92 11.02
N TYR A 13 20.56 -5.56 12.02
CA TYR A 13 20.86 -4.40 12.85
C TYR A 13 22.13 -4.61 13.68
N LEU A 14 23.09 -3.70 13.46
CA LEU A 14 24.34 -3.65 14.20
C LEU A 14 24.32 -2.53 15.23
N LEU A 15 24.68 -2.85 16.48
CA LEU A 15 25.00 -1.84 17.49
C LEU A 15 26.52 -1.90 17.72
N ASP A 16 27.21 -0.78 17.47
CA ASP A 16 28.67 -0.69 17.53
C ASP A 16 29.39 -1.79 16.71
N GLY A 17 28.84 -2.11 15.54
CA GLY A 17 29.39 -3.10 14.61
C GLY A 17 29.07 -4.56 14.95
N LYS A 18 28.28 -4.84 15.99
CA LYS A 18 27.93 -6.21 16.43
C LYS A 18 26.45 -6.53 16.22
N PRO A 19 26.09 -7.80 15.93
CA PRO A 19 24.72 -8.23 15.66
C PRO A 19 23.86 -8.22 16.94
N TYR A 20 23.38 -7.04 17.31
CA TYR A 20 22.79 -6.77 18.62
C TYR A 20 21.67 -7.74 18.99
N PHE A 21 20.72 -8.00 18.09
CA PHE A 21 19.57 -8.87 18.43
C PHE A 21 19.92 -10.34 18.51
N ARG A 22 20.96 -10.82 17.79
CA ARG A 22 21.49 -12.18 17.99
C ARG A 22 22.02 -12.31 19.42
N ASP A 23 22.88 -11.38 19.83
CA ASP A 23 23.45 -11.35 21.18
C ASP A 23 22.35 -11.24 22.27
N GLN A 24 21.28 -10.46 22.01
CA GLN A 24 20.14 -10.38 22.92
C GLN A 24 19.37 -11.70 23.04
N VAL A 25 19.11 -12.41 21.94
CA VAL A 25 18.41 -13.70 21.95
C VAL A 25 19.19 -14.74 22.75
N GLU A 26 20.50 -14.84 22.51
CA GLU A 26 21.39 -15.76 23.23
C GLU A 26 21.41 -15.44 24.73
N LEU A 27 21.52 -14.15 25.08
CA LEU A 27 21.46 -13.69 26.48
C LEU A 27 20.11 -13.99 27.14
N MET A 28 19.01 -13.77 26.41
CA MET A 28 17.66 -14.04 26.89
C MET A 28 17.45 -15.53 27.17
N HIS A 29 17.97 -16.40 26.31
CA HIS A 29 17.95 -17.85 26.52
C HIS A 29 18.78 -18.26 27.73
N LEU A 30 20.03 -17.79 27.82
CA LEU A 30 20.94 -18.10 28.94
C LEU A 30 20.40 -17.64 30.30
N LYS A 31 19.78 -16.46 30.35
CA LYS A 31 19.26 -15.87 31.59
C LYS A 31 17.78 -16.16 31.84
N VAL A 32 17.15 -16.95 30.97
CA VAL A 32 15.71 -17.26 31.03
C VAL A 32 14.86 -15.97 31.13
N THR A 33 15.28 -14.91 30.43
CA THR A 33 14.50 -13.67 30.36
C THR A 33 13.60 -13.72 29.15
N SER A 34 12.38 -13.20 29.31
CA SER A 34 11.36 -13.29 28.26
C SER A 34 10.94 -11.93 27.73
N HIS A 35 11.67 -10.86 28.04
CA HIS A 35 11.28 -9.49 27.68
C HIS A 35 12.35 -8.86 26.79
N LEU A 36 11.97 -8.50 25.56
CA LEU A 36 12.80 -7.69 24.67
C LEU A 36 12.22 -6.28 24.58
N ILE A 37 13.08 -5.28 24.78
CA ILE A 37 12.76 -3.88 24.58
C ILE A 37 13.55 -3.36 23.38
N ILE A 38 12.87 -2.81 22.40
CA ILE A 38 13.47 -2.22 21.20
C ILE A 38 13.21 -0.71 21.22
N CYS A 39 14.26 0.10 21.09
CA CYS A 39 14.09 1.53 20.92
C CYS A 39 13.59 1.85 19.50
N TYR A 40 12.50 2.60 19.39
CA TYR A 40 11.97 3.06 18.09
C TYR A 40 13.01 3.83 17.27
N GLY A 41 13.89 4.59 17.95
CA GLY A 41 14.99 5.31 17.30
C GLY A 41 15.92 4.40 16.49
N TRP A 42 16.17 3.17 16.95
CA TRP A 42 17.00 2.20 16.24
C TRP A 42 16.35 1.74 14.93
N ILE A 43 15.04 1.47 14.98
CA ILE A 43 14.26 1.12 13.78
C ILE A 43 14.28 2.29 12.80
N LYS A 44 14.07 3.52 13.28
CA LYS A 44 14.08 4.74 12.43
C LYS A 44 15.42 5.00 11.78
N THR A 45 16.52 4.75 12.48
CA THR A 45 17.88 4.89 11.92
C THR A 45 18.16 3.81 10.88
N TYR A 46 17.72 2.58 11.12
CA TYR A 46 17.91 1.45 10.21
C TYR A 46 17.06 1.58 8.94
N ASP A 47 15.75 1.79 9.09
CA ASP A 47 14.79 1.90 8.00
C ASP A 47 13.64 2.85 8.40
N LYS A 48 13.65 4.04 7.79
CA LYS A 48 12.64 5.07 8.03
C LYS A 48 11.24 4.62 7.64
N GLU A 49 11.08 3.85 6.55
CA GLU A 49 9.76 3.41 6.07
C GLU A 49 9.18 2.34 6.98
N LEU A 50 10.01 1.38 7.41
CA LEU A 50 9.63 0.40 8.43
C LEU A 50 9.19 1.09 9.72
N ALA A 51 9.96 2.08 10.18
CA ALA A 51 9.64 2.82 11.39
C ALA A 51 8.30 3.54 11.30
N VAL A 52 7.98 4.18 10.18
CA VAL A 52 6.67 4.84 10.00
C VAL A 52 5.54 3.80 9.93
N SER A 53 5.76 2.69 9.21
CA SER A 53 4.79 1.60 9.10
C SER A 53 4.45 1.02 10.48
N ILE A 54 5.48 0.73 11.31
CA ILE A 54 5.29 0.28 12.69
C ILE A 54 4.58 1.34 13.51
N CYS A 55 5.01 2.60 13.46
CA CYS A 55 4.40 3.65 14.29
C CYS A 55 2.92 3.89 13.96
N SER A 56 2.56 3.86 12.68
CA SER A 56 1.19 4.14 12.24
C SER A 56 0.21 3.01 12.56
N ASN A 57 0.71 1.78 12.66
CA ASN A 57 -0.11 0.59 12.83
C ASN A 57 0.20 -0.19 14.12
N TYR A 58 0.98 0.39 15.05
CA TYR A 58 1.57 -0.34 16.18
C TYR A 58 0.54 -1.15 16.97
N PHE A 59 -0.62 -0.55 17.27
CA PHE A 59 -1.64 -1.24 18.07
C PHE A 59 -2.24 -2.47 17.38
N ARG A 60 -2.29 -2.50 16.04
CA ARG A 60 -2.77 -3.69 15.30
C ARG A 60 -1.63 -4.66 15.00
N ALA A 61 -0.44 -4.14 14.74
CA ALA A 61 0.72 -4.93 14.34
C ALA A 61 1.55 -5.48 15.52
N ALA A 62 1.29 -5.06 16.76
CA ALA A 62 2.12 -5.42 17.91
C ALA A 62 2.24 -6.95 18.10
N GLU A 63 1.13 -7.69 17.94
CA GLU A 63 1.16 -9.14 18.06
C GLU A 63 1.92 -9.80 16.90
N ASP A 64 1.73 -9.32 15.67
CA ASP A 64 2.48 -9.82 14.50
C ASP A 64 3.99 -9.57 14.63
N LEU A 65 4.39 -8.41 15.15
CA LEU A 65 5.80 -8.09 15.42
C LEU A 65 6.37 -8.99 16.52
N LYS A 66 5.58 -9.29 17.55
CA LYS A 66 5.95 -10.24 18.61
C LYS A 66 6.13 -11.65 18.04
N LEU A 67 5.19 -12.13 17.21
CA LEU A 67 5.30 -13.43 16.54
C LEU A 67 6.52 -13.49 15.61
N CYS A 68 6.78 -12.42 14.86
CA CYS A 68 7.98 -12.29 14.04
C CYS A 68 9.27 -12.41 14.87
N PHE A 69 9.31 -11.81 16.06
CA PHE A 69 10.44 -11.96 16.97
C PHE A 69 10.53 -13.38 17.54
N CYS A 70 9.41 -14.06 17.81
CA CYS A 70 9.42 -15.45 18.26
C CYS A 70 10.03 -16.37 17.20
N ASP A 71 9.69 -16.20 15.93
CA ASP A 71 10.33 -16.93 14.83
C ASP A 71 11.84 -16.69 14.78
N TYR A 72 12.25 -15.43 14.90
CA TYR A 72 13.67 -15.06 14.92
C TYR A 72 14.38 -15.72 16.10
N PHE A 73 13.81 -15.60 17.30
CA PHE A 73 14.33 -16.22 18.52
C PHE A 73 14.51 -17.72 18.32
N HIS A 74 13.48 -18.40 17.83
CA HIS A 74 13.51 -19.84 17.58
C HIS A 74 14.59 -20.23 16.57
N SER A 75 14.75 -19.46 15.48
CA SER A 75 15.79 -19.73 14.49
C SER A 75 17.21 -19.71 15.06
N ILE A 76 17.50 -18.78 15.98
CA ILE A 76 18.82 -18.67 16.64
C ILE A 76 19.03 -19.79 17.66
N ILE A 77 17.99 -20.26 18.35
CA ILE A 77 18.12 -21.35 19.33
C ILE A 77 18.18 -22.72 18.65
N GLN A 78 17.49 -22.91 17.52
CA GLN A 78 17.61 -24.13 16.73
C GLN A 78 19.01 -24.29 16.12
N GLU A 79 19.67 -23.19 15.71
CA GLU A 79 21.10 -23.21 15.33
C GLU A 79 21.98 -23.81 16.45
N ASN A 80 21.54 -23.75 17.71
CA ASN A 80 22.25 -24.21 18.90
C ASN A 80 21.73 -25.54 19.51
N SER A 81 20.94 -26.33 18.76
CA SER A 81 20.55 -27.73 19.09
C SER A 81 19.62 -27.94 20.31
N VAL A 82 18.66 -27.04 20.55
CA VAL A 82 17.61 -27.24 21.58
C VAL A 82 16.22 -27.27 20.93
N ASP A 83 15.50 -28.37 21.14
CA ASP A 83 14.11 -28.54 20.69
C ASP A 83 13.21 -27.64 21.57
N THR A 84 12.94 -26.43 21.07
CA THR A 84 12.14 -25.43 21.81
C THR A 84 10.78 -25.30 21.14
N ASP A 85 9.70 -25.46 21.89
CA ASP A 85 8.33 -25.31 21.37
C ASP A 85 8.02 -23.82 21.11
N ILE A 86 7.74 -23.47 19.85
CA ILE A 86 7.35 -22.12 19.41
C ILE A 86 6.09 -21.64 20.14
N VAL A 87 5.14 -22.54 20.42
CA VAL A 87 3.88 -22.19 21.06
C VAL A 87 4.15 -21.73 22.49
N GLU A 88 4.99 -22.46 23.22
CA GLU A 88 5.40 -22.07 24.59
C GLU A 88 6.18 -20.75 24.60
N LEU A 89 7.11 -20.55 23.66
CA LEU A 89 7.86 -19.30 23.49
C LEU A 89 6.93 -18.10 23.29
N SER A 90 5.92 -18.23 22.41
CA SER A 90 4.99 -17.15 22.06
C SER A 90 4.15 -16.66 23.25
N THR A 91 3.92 -17.52 24.26
CA THR A 91 3.17 -17.15 25.47
C THR A 91 4.03 -16.45 26.52
N LYS A 92 5.34 -16.74 26.54
CA LYS A 92 6.28 -16.20 27.53
C LYS A 92 6.95 -14.90 27.07
N ILE A 93 7.26 -14.80 25.78
CA ILE A 93 7.97 -13.65 25.23
C ILE A 93 7.09 -12.40 25.22
N LYS A 94 7.62 -11.30 25.71
CA LYS A 94 7.04 -9.96 25.59
C LYS A 94 7.97 -9.08 24.77
N LEU A 95 7.47 -8.59 23.66
CA LEU A 95 8.13 -7.58 22.84
C LEU A 95 7.53 -6.21 23.16
N LYS A 96 8.38 -5.23 23.47
CA LYS A 96 7.96 -3.84 23.65
C LYS A 96 8.82 -2.91 22.80
N ILE A 97 8.19 -2.14 21.92
CA ILE A 97 8.86 -1.03 21.24
C ILE A 97 8.69 0.23 22.09
N CYS A 98 9.78 0.76 22.64
CA CYS A 98 9.78 1.97 23.44
C CYS A 98 10.05 3.22 22.59
N CYS A 99 9.75 4.41 23.14
CA CYS A 99 9.96 5.70 22.48
C CYS A 99 9.21 5.87 21.15
N LEU A 100 8.11 5.15 20.93
CA LEU A 100 7.21 5.41 19.80
C LEU A 100 6.66 6.85 19.89
N PRO A 101 6.64 7.63 18.80
CA PRO A 101 6.07 8.97 18.79
C PRO A 101 4.52 8.90 18.75
N LEU A 102 3.91 8.27 19.77
CA LEU A 102 2.46 8.12 19.91
C LEU A 102 1.77 9.40 20.40
N HIS A 103 2.54 10.42 20.74
CA HIS A 103 2.04 11.70 21.18
C HIS A 103 1.36 12.47 20.04
N LYS A 104 0.43 13.34 20.41
CA LYS A 104 -0.25 14.24 19.48
C LYS A 104 0.79 15.19 18.86
N ARG A 105 1.09 15.01 17.58
CA ARG A 105 1.99 15.90 16.83
C ARG A 105 1.21 16.65 15.76
N PHE A 106 1.49 17.93 15.62
CA PHE A 106 1.03 18.74 14.51
C PHE A 106 2.23 19.15 13.69
N MET A 107 2.13 19.01 12.38
CA MET A 107 3.21 19.33 11.44
C MET A 107 2.65 20.10 10.26
N SER A 108 3.47 20.99 9.71
CA SER A 108 3.22 21.54 8.38
C SER A 108 3.39 20.44 7.32
N PHE A 109 2.84 20.65 6.12
CA PHE A 109 3.09 19.76 4.99
C PHE A 109 4.59 19.62 4.68
N GLU A 110 5.33 20.72 4.72
CA GLU A 110 6.76 20.73 4.36
C GLU A 110 7.61 19.96 5.37
N GLU A 111 7.33 20.13 6.67
CA GLU A 111 7.96 19.32 7.72
C GLU A 111 7.68 17.83 7.51
N PHE A 112 6.42 17.47 7.22
CA PHE A 112 6.03 16.09 7.00
C PHE A 112 6.72 15.50 5.76
N ALA A 113 6.77 16.25 4.66
CA ALA A 113 7.43 15.83 3.43
C ALA A 113 8.95 15.69 3.60
N ALA A 114 9.59 16.54 4.39
CA ALA A 114 11.03 16.47 4.65
C ALA A 114 11.41 15.26 5.53
N GLU A 115 10.53 14.84 6.44
CA GLU A 115 10.80 13.72 7.35
C GLU A 115 10.56 12.33 6.73
N ASN A 116 9.87 12.25 5.60
CA ASN A 116 9.39 10.99 5.03
C ASN A 116 9.77 10.84 3.55
N CYS A 117 10.17 9.63 3.16
CA CYS A 117 10.37 9.29 1.75
C CYS A 117 9.02 8.89 1.13
N MET A 118 8.58 9.59 0.08
CA MET A 118 7.27 9.36 -0.55
C MET A 118 7.31 8.34 -1.70
N TYR A 119 8.50 7.87 -2.05
CA TYR A 119 8.73 6.88 -3.10
C TYR A 119 9.64 5.75 -2.61
N ILE A 120 9.57 4.63 -3.33
CA ILE A 120 10.49 3.50 -3.27
C ILE A 120 10.99 3.29 -4.69
N VAL A 121 12.25 2.90 -4.84
CA VAL A 121 12.81 2.53 -6.13
C VAL A 121 13.01 1.02 -6.18
N TYR A 122 12.52 0.40 -7.24
CA TYR A 122 12.76 -1.01 -7.56
C TYR A 122 13.72 -1.12 -8.73
N GLU A 123 14.57 -2.14 -8.71
CA GLU A 123 15.39 -2.52 -9.86
C GLU A 123 14.68 -3.66 -10.60
N LEU A 124 14.33 -3.42 -11.87
CA LEU A 124 13.64 -4.32 -12.78
C LEU A 124 14.52 -4.52 -14.01
N GLU A 125 15.07 -5.72 -14.21
CA GLU A 125 15.85 -6.08 -15.40
C GLU A 125 16.97 -5.07 -15.75
N GLY A 126 17.67 -4.54 -14.74
CA GLY A 126 18.73 -3.54 -14.90
C GLY A 126 18.25 -2.09 -15.08
N ARG A 127 16.95 -1.82 -14.92
CA ARG A 127 16.37 -0.48 -14.91
C ARG A 127 15.78 -0.15 -13.54
N PHE A 128 15.84 1.11 -13.15
CA PHE A 128 15.19 1.59 -11.93
C PHE A 128 13.78 2.10 -12.24
N VAL A 129 12.80 1.77 -11.39
CA VAL A 129 11.41 2.20 -11.52
C VAL A 129 10.90 2.75 -10.20
N ASN A 130 10.20 3.89 -10.27
CA ASN A 130 9.57 4.54 -9.12
C ASN A 130 8.27 3.81 -8.72
N SER A 131 8.06 3.62 -7.42
CA SER A 131 6.80 3.21 -6.80
C SER A 131 6.49 4.12 -5.62
N THR A 132 5.22 4.20 -5.21
CA THR A 132 4.83 4.95 -4.02
C THR A 132 5.22 4.19 -2.75
N SER A 133 5.80 4.90 -1.77
CA SER A 133 6.01 4.35 -0.42
C SER A 133 4.69 4.26 0.34
N TYR A 134 4.66 3.52 1.45
CA TYR A 134 3.46 3.48 2.29
C TYR A 134 3.03 4.88 2.76
N VAL A 135 3.98 5.71 3.22
CA VAL A 135 3.71 7.08 3.65
C VAL A 135 3.25 7.97 2.50
N GLY A 136 3.86 7.79 1.32
CA GLY A 136 3.44 8.48 0.11
C GLY A 136 1.99 8.19 -0.26
N ARG A 137 1.56 6.93 -0.16
CA ARG A 137 0.16 6.52 -0.40
C ARG A 137 -0.80 7.11 0.62
N LEU A 138 -0.48 7.04 1.92
CA LEU A 138 -1.30 7.63 2.98
C LEU A 138 -1.49 9.15 2.77
N MET A 139 -0.41 9.85 2.44
CA MET A 139 -0.45 11.28 2.16
C MET A 139 -1.30 11.59 0.93
N ALA A 140 -1.09 10.84 -0.15
CA ALA A 140 -1.85 11.01 -1.39
C ALA A 140 -3.36 10.81 -1.13
N LEU A 141 -3.75 9.69 -0.52
CA LEU A 141 -5.14 9.39 -0.19
C LEU A 141 -5.74 10.39 0.81
N GLY A 142 -4.99 10.78 1.84
CA GLY A 142 -5.48 11.68 2.87
C GLY A 142 -5.81 13.08 2.36
N TYR A 143 -4.95 13.66 1.51
CA TYR A 143 -5.25 14.95 0.88
C TYR A 143 -6.29 14.84 -0.22
N LEU A 144 -6.34 13.71 -0.94
CA LEU A 144 -7.39 13.44 -1.92
C LEU A 144 -8.77 13.36 -1.25
N ASP A 145 -8.86 12.70 -0.10
CA ASP A 145 -10.08 12.64 0.71
C ASP A 145 -10.52 14.03 1.20
N CYS A 146 -9.59 14.93 1.53
CA CYS A 146 -9.93 16.32 1.82
C CYS A 146 -10.60 16.99 0.62
N ILE A 147 -10.07 16.79 -0.58
CA ILE A 147 -10.62 17.36 -1.82
C ILE A 147 -12.02 16.82 -2.09
N LEU A 148 -12.16 15.50 -2.08
CA LEU A 148 -13.43 14.82 -2.35
C LEU A 148 -14.51 15.18 -1.32
N LYS A 149 -14.16 15.35 -0.03
CA LYS A 149 -15.11 15.80 1.01
C LYS A 149 -15.61 17.22 0.79
N THR A 150 -14.72 18.11 0.37
CA THR A 150 -15.09 19.49 0.03
C THR A 150 -15.97 19.54 -1.20
N HIS A 151 -15.64 18.78 -2.24
CA HIS A 151 -16.47 18.63 -3.44
C HIS A 151 -17.86 18.05 -3.11
N LYS A 152 -17.94 17.02 -2.26
CA LYS A 152 -19.21 16.48 -1.74
C LYS A 152 -20.05 17.51 -0.98
N SER A 153 -19.39 18.50 -0.38
CA SER A 153 -20.06 19.60 0.31
C SER A 153 -20.55 20.70 -0.66
N GLY A 154 -20.32 20.55 -1.96
CA GLY A 154 -20.73 21.49 -3.01
C GLY A 154 -19.76 22.66 -3.23
N TYR A 155 -18.54 22.56 -2.71
CA TYR A 155 -17.54 23.63 -2.80
C TYR A 155 -16.23 23.16 -3.43
N SER A 156 -15.42 24.13 -3.86
CA SER A 156 -14.09 23.96 -4.41
C SER A 156 -13.18 25.10 -3.95
N TRP A 157 -11.87 24.85 -3.88
CA TRP A 157 -10.90 25.92 -3.67
C TRP A 157 -10.46 26.59 -4.97
N TYR A 158 -10.92 26.11 -6.13
CA TYR A 158 -10.52 26.56 -7.45
C TYR A 158 -8.98 26.56 -7.64
N GLY A 159 -8.29 25.60 -7.04
CA GLY A 159 -6.83 25.50 -7.10
C GLY A 159 -6.07 26.54 -6.27
N GLU A 160 -6.74 27.33 -5.41
CA GLU A 160 -6.10 28.40 -4.63
C GLU A 160 -5.35 27.92 -3.38
N PHE A 161 -5.33 26.62 -3.09
CA PHE A 161 -4.57 26.10 -1.97
C PHE A 161 -3.10 25.81 -2.34
N GLY A 162 -2.14 26.35 -1.58
CA GLY A 162 -0.74 25.91 -1.56
C GLY A 162 -0.34 25.05 -0.36
N LYS A 163 0.94 24.68 -0.31
CA LYS A 163 1.59 23.90 0.76
C LYS A 163 1.35 24.46 2.17
N SER A 164 1.31 25.79 2.32
CA SER A 164 1.06 26.50 3.59
C SER A 164 -0.35 26.30 4.16
N HIS A 165 -1.30 25.84 3.34
CA HIS A 165 -2.65 25.49 3.76
C HIS A 165 -2.80 24.02 4.14
N MET A 166 -1.75 23.22 3.95
CA MET A 166 -1.75 21.78 4.17
C MET A 166 -1.02 21.44 5.47
N SER A 167 -1.58 20.49 6.22
CA SER A 167 -1.05 20.09 7.52
C SER A 167 -1.33 18.62 7.79
N VAL A 168 -0.54 18.05 8.69
CA VAL A 168 -0.70 16.68 9.16
C VAL A 168 -0.78 16.67 10.68
N LYS A 169 -1.77 15.97 11.20
CA LYS A 169 -1.92 15.71 12.63
C LYS A 169 -1.75 14.23 12.89
N ILE A 170 -0.78 13.87 13.72
CA ILE A 170 -0.54 12.49 14.13
C ILE A 170 -1.13 12.29 15.52
N VAL A 171 -2.05 11.34 15.68
CA VAL A 171 -2.69 11.02 16.96
C VAL A 171 -2.66 9.52 17.17
N LYS A 172 -1.91 9.06 18.18
CA LYS A 172 -1.77 7.62 18.47
C LYS A 172 -1.34 6.81 17.24
N GLY A 173 -0.41 7.34 16.44
CA GLY A 173 0.06 6.74 15.19
C GLY A 173 -0.81 7.04 13.95
N ILE A 174 -2.07 7.45 14.12
CA ILE A 174 -2.96 7.73 12.99
C ILE A 174 -2.63 9.10 12.40
N MET A 175 -2.36 9.13 11.09
CA MET A 175 -2.11 10.37 10.34
C MET A 175 -3.43 10.93 9.81
N ILE A 176 -3.72 12.18 10.17
CA ILE A 176 -4.90 12.91 9.73
C ILE A 176 -4.43 14.09 8.90
N PHE A 177 -4.77 14.08 7.62
CA PHE A 177 -4.41 15.10 6.66
C PHE A 177 -5.49 16.17 6.59
N LYS A 178 -5.10 17.43 6.42
CA LYS A 178 -6.04 18.55 6.34
C LYS A 178 -5.56 19.64 5.39
N ILE A 179 -6.46 20.08 4.51
CA ILE A 179 -6.38 21.34 3.76
C ILE A 179 -7.25 22.36 4.51
N LYS A 180 -6.73 23.55 4.79
CA LYS A 180 -7.50 24.62 5.45
C LYS A 180 -8.67 25.05 4.56
N THR A 181 -9.83 25.28 5.18
CA THR A 181 -10.94 26.00 4.55
C THR A 181 -10.49 27.43 4.25
N LEU A 182 -10.73 27.91 3.03
CA LEU A 182 -10.37 29.26 2.60
C LEU A 182 -11.63 30.09 2.38
N ALA A 183 -11.56 31.40 2.64
CA ALA A 183 -12.68 32.31 2.37
C ALA A 183 -12.99 32.43 0.86
N THR A 184 -12.02 32.10 0.01
CA THR A 184 -12.10 32.12 -1.45
C THR A 184 -12.79 30.89 -2.04
N MET A 185 -13.29 29.97 -1.22
CA MET A 185 -13.97 28.79 -1.73
C MET A 185 -15.23 29.18 -2.52
N VAL A 186 -15.38 28.55 -3.69
CA VAL A 186 -16.45 28.81 -4.64
C VAL A 186 -17.40 27.61 -4.72
N LYS A 187 -18.57 27.82 -5.31
CA LYS A 187 -19.45 26.69 -5.65
C LYS A 187 -18.72 25.75 -6.61
N LEU A 188 -18.89 24.45 -6.36
CA LEU A 188 -18.31 23.43 -7.20
C LEU A 188 -19.00 23.43 -8.58
N ASN A 189 -18.18 23.45 -9.62
CA ASN A 189 -18.53 23.08 -10.99
C ASN A 189 -17.39 22.22 -11.56
N ARG A 190 -17.50 21.78 -12.81
CA ARG A 190 -16.48 20.95 -13.45
C ARG A 190 -15.08 21.60 -13.45
N ASP A 191 -14.98 22.83 -13.92
CA ASP A 191 -13.68 23.49 -14.10
C ASP A 191 -12.98 23.75 -12.77
N ASN A 192 -13.73 24.18 -11.75
CA ASN A 192 -13.18 24.48 -10.44
C ASN A 192 -12.69 23.22 -9.73
N GLY A 193 -13.43 22.11 -9.87
CA GLY A 193 -13.00 20.83 -9.30
C GLY A 193 -11.77 20.25 -10.02
N ILE A 194 -11.66 20.42 -11.34
CA ILE A 194 -10.44 20.06 -12.09
C ILE A 194 -9.24 20.87 -11.60
N ALA A 195 -9.41 22.19 -11.39
CA ALA A 195 -8.35 23.05 -10.86
C ALA A 195 -7.83 22.58 -9.49
N ASP A 196 -8.70 22.07 -8.61
CA ASP A 196 -8.29 21.48 -7.33
C ASP A 196 -7.42 20.22 -7.52
N PHE A 197 -7.78 19.34 -8.46
CA PHE A 197 -6.98 18.15 -8.78
C PHE A 197 -5.64 18.51 -9.44
N ASP A 198 -5.62 19.50 -10.32
CA ASP A 198 -4.37 20.00 -10.91
C ASP A 198 -3.45 20.59 -9.86
N LYS A 199 -3.99 21.37 -8.90
CA LYS A 199 -3.21 21.91 -7.79
C LYS A 199 -2.66 20.81 -6.88
N TYR A 200 -3.48 19.81 -6.59
CA TYR A 200 -3.06 18.62 -5.84
C TYR A 200 -1.90 17.90 -6.53
N LYS A 201 -2.00 17.68 -7.85
CA LYS A 201 -0.95 17.08 -8.68
C LYS A 201 0.34 17.91 -8.62
N GLU A 202 0.24 19.23 -8.83
CA GLU A 202 1.37 20.17 -8.79
C GLU A 202 2.16 20.05 -7.48
N ILE A 203 1.45 19.92 -6.36
CA ILE A 203 2.07 19.86 -5.02
C ILE A 203 2.63 18.47 -4.71
N LEU A 204 1.88 17.40 -4.95
CA LEU A 204 2.23 16.06 -4.46
C LEU A 204 3.07 15.24 -5.43
N PHE A 205 2.78 15.26 -6.74
CA PHE A 205 3.43 14.36 -7.68
C PHE A 205 4.96 14.49 -7.68
N PRO A 206 5.55 15.71 -7.61
CA PRO A 206 7.01 15.85 -7.55
C PRO A 206 7.68 15.11 -6.39
N LEU A 207 6.96 14.84 -5.29
CA LEU A 207 7.49 14.11 -4.15
C LEU A 207 7.59 12.60 -4.39
N SER A 208 6.83 12.05 -5.34
CA SER A 208 6.69 10.61 -5.56
C SER A 208 7.70 10.00 -6.54
N LYS A 209 8.78 10.72 -6.87
CA LYS A 209 9.82 10.21 -7.77
C LYS A 209 11.23 10.56 -7.27
N ARG A 210 12.18 9.65 -7.52
CA ARG A 210 13.61 9.95 -7.44
C ARG A 210 14.04 10.77 -8.67
N HIS A 211 14.97 11.71 -8.51
CA HIS A 211 15.34 12.66 -9.56
C HIS A 211 16.08 12.03 -10.75
N ASP A 212 16.79 10.93 -10.50
CA ASP A 212 17.59 10.15 -11.44
C ASP A 212 16.84 8.93 -12.01
N VAL A 213 15.57 8.73 -11.63
CA VAL A 213 14.73 7.64 -12.14
C VAL A 213 13.63 8.23 -13.02
N GLU A 214 13.55 7.74 -14.25
CA GLU A 214 12.62 8.25 -15.24
C GLU A 214 11.15 7.96 -14.86
N GLY A 215 10.27 8.91 -15.16
CA GLY A 215 8.83 8.76 -15.02
C GLY A 215 8.28 8.83 -13.59
N TYR A 216 6.96 8.98 -13.50
CA TYR A 216 6.22 8.88 -12.25
C TYR A 216 5.84 7.41 -11.96
N PRO A 217 5.48 7.07 -10.72
CA PRO A 217 4.96 5.75 -10.40
C PRO A 217 3.75 5.37 -11.27
N ALA A 218 3.51 4.06 -11.36
CA ALA A 218 2.40 3.51 -12.13
C ALA A 218 1.05 4.20 -11.80
N TYR A 219 0.21 4.36 -12.82
CA TYR A 219 -1.11 5.00 -12.78
C TYR A 219 -1.14 6.53 -12.50
N PHE A 220 -0.01 7.21 -12.33
CA PHE A 220 0.00 8.68 -12.16
C PHE A 220 -0.54 9.41 -13.40
N ASP A 221 -0.12 9.00 -14.60
CA ASP A 221 -0.67 9.57 -15.85
C ASP A 221 -2.16 9.27 -16.02
N GLN A 222 -2.60 8.10 -15.53
CA GLN A 222 -3.99 7.69 -15.62
C GLN A 222 -4.86 8.50 -14.66
N PHE A 223 -4.37 8.79 -13.45
CA PHE A 223 -5.04 9.71 -12.53
C PHE A 223 -5.30 11.08 -13.18
N VAL A 224 -4.33 11.59 -13.96
CA VAL A 224 -4.48 12.84 -14.71
C VAL A 224 -5.60 12.74 -15.75
N LYS A 225 -5.60 11.68 -16.56
CA LYS A 225 -6.66 11.44 -17.54
C LYS A 225 -8.03 11.34 -16.87
N ASP A 226 -8.09 10.66 -15.73
CA ASP A 226 -9.34 10.40 -15.03
C ASP A 226 -9.91 11.66 -14.38
N PHE A 227 -9.10 12.50 -13.72
CA PHE A 227 -9.64 13.75 -13.16
C PHE A 227 -10.04 14.75 -14.25
N LEU A 228 -9.37 14.77 -15.40
CA LEU A 228 -9.79 15.61 -16.54
C LEU A 228 -11.12 15.15 -17.13
N ALA A 229 -11.45 13.87 -16.97
CA ALA A 229 -12.73 13.28 -17.35
C ALA A 229 -13.82 13.44 -16.25
N MET A 230 -13.62 14.30 -15.26
CA MET A 230 -14.60 14.55 -14.21
C MET A 230 -15.98 14.94 -14.81
N PRO A 231 -17.06 14.23 -14.44
CA PRO A 231 -18.43 14.62 -14.82
C PRO A 231 -18.82 15.95 -14.21
N ASP A 232 -19.70 16.69 -14.88
CA ASP A 232 -20.23 17.91 -14.27
C ASP A 232 -21.14 17.57 -13.07
N PRO A 233 -20.88 18.15 -11.88
CA PRO A 233 -21.61 17.83 -10.66
C PRO A 233 -23.05 18.36 -10.65
N ILE A 234 -23.37 19.37 -11.48
CA ILE A 234 -24.70 19.97 -11.61
C ILE A 234 -25.49 19.24 -12.70
N GLU A 235 -24.89 19.03 -13.86
CA GLU A 235 -25.58 18.39 -14.99
C GLU A 235 -25.68 16.87 -14.83
N SER A 236 -24.69 16.23 -14.18
CA SER A 236 -24.57 14.76 -14.07
C SER A 236 -24.25 14.30 -12.64
N PRO A 237 -25.09 14.60 -11.64
CA PRO A 237 -24.80 14.36 -10.23
C PRO A 237 -24.57 12.87 -9.89
N VAL A 238 -25.30 11.95 -10.54
CA VAL A 238 -25.16 10.50 -10.31
C VAL A 238 -23.81 9.99 -10.83
N GLU A 239 -23.38 10.43 -12.02
CA GLU A 239 -22.09 10.05 -12.57
C GLU A 239 -20.94 10.71 -11.80
N PHE A 240 -21.15 11.94 -11.31
CA PHE A 240 -20.21 12.61 -10.41
C PHE A 240 -20.01 11.85 -9.09
N GLU A 241 -21.07 11.33 -8.47
CA GLU A 241 -20.96 10.52 -7.26
C GLU A 241 -20.12 9.24 -7.51
N LYS A 242 -20.38 8.54 -8.62
CA LYS A 242 -19.59 7.37 -9.04
C LYS A 242 -18.13 7.73 -9.29
N PHE A 243 -17.88 8.86 -9.94
CA PHE A 243 -16.55 9.40 -10.13
C PHE A 243 -15.85 9.66 -8.79
N GLN A 244 -16.51 10.29 -7.82
CA GLN A 244 -15.91 10.52 -6.50
C GLN A 244 -15.57 9.23 -5.77
N LYS A 245 -16.40 8.19 -5.89
CA LYS A 245 -16.14 6.85 -5.34
C LYS A 245 -14.92 6.20 -5.99
N TYR A 246 -14.79 6.31 -7.32
CA TYR A 246 -13.61 5.83 -8.05
C TYR A 246 -12.34 6.57 -7.64
N MET A 247 -12.37 7.90 -7.66
CA MET A 247 -11.21 8.72 -7.33
C MET A 247 -10.72 8.50 -5.90
N GLY A 248 -11.64 8.32 -4.94
CA GLY A 248 -11.30 8.04 -3.54
C GLY A 248 -10.55 6.72 -3.31
N ALA A 249 -10.55 5.81 -4.27
CA ALA A 249 -9.83 4.54 -4.22
C ALA A 249 -8.94 4.32 -5.46
N HIS A 250 -8.49 5.40 -6.11
CA HIS A 250 -7.75 5.32 -7.36
C HIS A 250 -6.43 4.52 -7.24
N LEU A 251 -6.11 3.75 -8.28
CA LEU A 251 -4.98 2.79 -8.31
C LEU A 251 -3.61 3.43 -8.04
N PHE A 252 -3.41 4.69 -8.42
CA PHE A 252 -2.14 5.42 -8.24
C PHE A 252 -1.69 5.49 -6.78
N ALA A 253 -2.64 5.48 -5.84
CA ALA A 253 -2.38 5.60 -4.42
C ALA A 253 -2.59 4.26 -3.67
N LYS A 254 -2.60 3.14 -4.38
CA LYS A 254 -2.66 1.78 -3.82
C LYS A 254 -1.34 1.05 -3.98
N ALA A 255 -0.98 0.21 -3.00
CA ALA A 255 0.23 -0.60 -3.10
C ALA A 255 0.20 -1.52 -4.33
N PRO A 256 1.36 -1.86 -4.93
CA PRO A 256 1.44 -2.83 -6.01
C PRO A 256 0.67 -4.12 -5.73
N LEU A 257 0.87 -4.72 -4.55
CA LEU A 257 0.18 -5.96 -4.17
C LEU A 257 -1.35 -5.80 -4.06
N VAL A 258 -1.82 -4.63 -3.64
CA VAL A 258 -3.26 -4.34 -3.54
C VAL A 258 -3.87 -4.21 -4.94
N ARG A 259 -3.13 -3.62 -5.89
CA ARG A 259 -3.55 -3.56 -7.30
C ARG A 259 -3.59 -4.95 -7.93
N SER A 260 -2.54 -5.75 -7.78
CA SER A 260 -2.53 -7.15 -8.26
C SER A 260 -3.67 -7.97 -7.66
N GLY A 261 -3.95 -7.79 -6.37
CA GLY A 261 -5.07 -8.43 -5.69
C GLY A 261 -6.41 -8.04 -6.30
N LEU A 262 -6.63 -6.75 -6.60
CA LEU A 262 -7.84 -6.30 -7.29
C LEU A 262 -8.00 -7.00 -8.64
N VAL A 263 -6.97 -6.98 -9.48
CA VAL A 263 -7.01 -7.58 -10.83
C VAL A 263 -7.34 -9.08 -10.74
N THR A 264 -6.64 -9.79 -9.86
CA THR A 264 -6.80 -11.24 -9.69
C THR A 264 -8.20 -11.60 -9.20
N ASN A 265 -8.69 -10.89 -8.18
CA ASN A 265 -9.99 -11.16 -7.58
C ASN A 265 -11.14 -10.77 -8.52
N THR A 266 -11.00 -9.67 -9.28
CA THR A 266 -11.96 -9.29 -10.32
C THR A 266 -12.03 -10.37 -11.41
N TYR A 267 -10.88 -10.88 -11.87
CA TYR A 267 -10.84 -11.98 -12.85
C TYR A 267 -11.52 -13.25 -12.34
N GLN A 268 -11.28 -13.64 -11.09
CA GLN A 268 -11.94 -14.81 -10.48
C GLN A 268 -13.46 -14.69 -10.50
N VAL A 269 -13.99 -13.52 -10.15
CA VAL A 269 -15.44 -13.26 -10.22
C VAL A 269 -15.96 -13.40 -11.65
N CYS A 270 -15.21 -12.93 -12.64
CA CYS A 270 -15.57 -13.05 -14.06
C CYS A 270 -15.47 -14.48 -14.62
N CYS A 271 -14.66 -15.36 -14.02
CA CYS A 271 -14.39 -16.71 -14.54
C CYS A 271 -15.12 -17.85 -13.80
N TRP A 272 -16.00 -17.53 -12.84
CA TRP A 272 -16.77 -18.55 -12.12
C TRP A 272 -17.83 -19.20 -13.05
N PRO A 273 -17.98 -20.55 -13.15
CA PRO A 273 -18.83 -21.23 -14.14
C PRO A 273 -20.34 -21.05 -14.00
N VAL A 274 -20.80 -20.21 -13.06
CA VAL A 274 -22.22 -20.13 -12.69
C VAL A 274 -22.99 -19.13 -13.57
N TYR A 275 -22.32 -18.31 -14.38
CA TYR A 275 -22.98 -17.23 -15.12
C TYR A 275 -22.46 -17.07 -16.56
N PRO A 276 -23.34 -16.62 -17.49
CA PRO A 276 -22.96 -16.40 -18.88
C PRO A 276 -21.78 -15.42 -18.95
N PRO A 277 -20.87 -15.59 -19.94
CA PRO A 277 -19.77 -14.66 -20.14
C PRO A 277 -20.32 -13.24 -20.24
N LEU A 278 -19.58 -12.27 -19.68
CA LEU A 278 -19.84 -10.87 -19.97
C LEU A 278 -19.75 -10.71 -21.49
N ASP A 279 -20.89 -10.56 -22.16
CA ASP A 279 -21.00 -10.31 -23.59
C ASP A 279 -20.38 -8.93 -23.88
N PHE A 280 -19.06 -8.92 -24.01
CA PHE A 280 -18.35 -7.84 -24.66
C PHE A 280 -18.39 -8.16 -26.16
N GLU A 281 -19.38 -7.64 -26.88
CA GLU A 281 -19.27 -7.47 -28.33
C GLU A 281 -18.26 -6.34 -28.58
N ASP A 282 -16.97 -6.67 -28.55
CA ASP A 282 -15.91 -5.77 -28.99
C ASP A 282 -14.84 -6.61 -29.69
N ASP A 283 -14.86 -6.58 -31.02
CA ASP A 283 -13.89 -7.24 -31.92
C ASP A 283 -12.45 -6.72 -31.76
N GLU A 284 -12.21 -5.77 -30.86
CA GLU A 284 -10.91 -5.16 -30.55
C GLU A 284 -10.17 -5.80 -29.36
N LEU A 285 -10.81 -6.68 -28.59
CA LEU A 285 -10.11 -7.42 -27.53
C LEU A 285 -9.39 -8.64 -28.14
N PRO A 286 -8.11 -8.90 -27.78
CA PRO A 286 -7.43 -10.11 -28.24
C PRO A 286 -8.31 -11.33 -27.93
N LYS A 287 -8.43 -12.30 -28.84
CA LYS A 287 -9.13 -13.55 -28.53
C LYS A 287 -8.26 -14.36 -27.56
N TRP A 288 -8.48 -14.19 -26.25
CA TRP A 288 -7.72 -14.87 -25.20
C TRP A 288 -8.10 -16.36 -25.17
N ASP A 289 -7.18 -17.23 -25.59
CA ASP A 289 -7.37 -18.69 -25.57
C ASP A 289 -7.40 -19.21 -24.12
N ARG A 290 -8.56 -19.75 -23.71
CA ARG A 290 -8.80 -20.37 -22.40
C ARG A 290 -7.81 -21.50 -22.08
N ARG A 291 -7.16 -22.11 -23.08
CA ARG A 291 -6.21 -23.22 -22.90
C ARG A 291 -4.76 -22.76 -22.72
N GLN A 292 -4.43 -21.51 -23.06
CA GLN A 292 -3.08 -20.96 -22.87
C GLN A 292 -2.88 -20.31 -21.49
N MET A 293 -3.95 -20.06 -20.73
CA MET A 293 -3.88 -19.65 -19.33
C MET A 293 -4.11 -20.84 -18.39
N GLY A 294 -3.18 -21.79 -18.44
CA GLY A 294 -3.11 -22.93 -17.55
C GLY A 294 -2.57 -22.56 -16.16
N ALA A 295 -3.23 -21.64 -15.47
CA ALA A 295 -3.27 -21.48 -14.02
C ALA A 295 -4.02 -20.18 -13.72
N ALA A 296 -5.07 -20.24 -12.89
CA ALA A 296 -5.61 -19.01 -12.33
C ALA A 296 -4.49 -18.35 -11.52
N MET A 297 -4.36 -17.02 -11.54
CA MET A 297 -3.23 -16.36 -10.88
C MET A 297 -3.15 -16.76 -9.38
N TYR A 298 -4.28 -17.03 -8.70
CA TYR A 298 -4.28 -17.60 -7.35
C TYR A 298 -3.60 -18.99 -7.21
N GLN A 299 -3.45 -19.77 -8.26
CA GLN A 299 -2.66 -21.02 -8.27
C GLN A 299 -1.15 -20.75 -8.36
N VAL A 300 -0.77 -19.52 -8.73
CA VAL A 300 0.57 -18.94 -8.50
C VAL A 300 0.66 -18.35 -7.08
N TYR A 301 -0.45 -17.83 -6.52
CA TYR A 301 -0.48 -17.13 -5.21
C TYR A 301 -0.94 -17.94 -3.98
N THR A 302 -1.45 -19.16 -4.12
CA THR A 302 -1.69 -20.06 -2.99
C THR A 302 -0.38 -20.75 -2.71
N TYR A 303 0.23 -20.36 -1.59
CA TYR A 303 1.16 -21.19 -0.85
C TYR A 303 0.55 -22.59 -0.70
N LYS A 304 0.84 -23.49 -1.66
CA LYS A 304 0.85 -24.91 -1.34
C LYS A 304 2.08 -25.06 -0.47
N ASP A 305 1.83 -25.20 0.81
CA ASP A 305 2.78 -25.83 1.69
C ASP A 305 3.06 -27.21 1.07
N THR A 306 4.12 -27.33 0.29
CA THR A 306 4.63 -28.62 -0.18
C THR A 306 5.40 -29.23 0.98
N SER A 307 4.69 -29.46 2.09
CA SER A 307 5.08 -30.41 3.13
C SER A 307 4.63 -31.84 2.77
N SER A 308 4.30 -32.09 1.51
CA SER A 308 4.18 -33.44 0.96
C SER A 308 4.49 -33.43 -0.54
N ASP A 309 5.77 -33.49 -0.91
CA ASP A 309 6.18 -34.19 -2.12
C ASP A 309 7.61 -34.72 -1.95
N ILE A 310 7.66 -36.00 -1.64
CA ILE A 310 8.81 -36.87 -1.78
C ILE A 310 9.11 -36.93 -3.28
N THR A 311 9.92 -36.00 -3.80
CA THR A 311 10.76 -36.13 -5.01
C THR A 311 11.38 -34.78 -5.39
N GLY A 312 12.53 -34.47 -4.79
CA GLY A 312 13.72 -33.92 -5.47
C GLY A 312 13.68 -32.67 -6.37
N ALA A 313 12.57 -31.97 -6.59
CA ALA A 313 12.51 -30.77 -7.42
C ALA A 313 12.42 -29.51 -6.54
N LYS A 314 13.53 -28.76 -6.46
CA LYS A 314 13.54 -27.41 -5.86
C LYS A 314 12.69 -26.48 -6.73
N GLY A 315 11.40 -26.35 -6.39
CA GLY A 315 10.55 -25.30 -6.94
C GLY A 315 11.08 -23.93 -6.50
N ASN A 316 11.31 -23.02 -7.45
CA ASN A 316 11.65 -21.64 -7.16
C ASN A 316 10.48 -21.00 -6.38
N VAL A 317 10.68 -20.74 -5.10
CA VAL A 317 9.74 -20.02 -4.25
C VAL A 317 9.70 -18.56 -4.71
N GLN A 318 8.59 -18.13 -5.32
CA GLN A 318 8.39 -16.72 -5.66
C GLN A 318 8.31 -15.88 -4.38
N THR A 319 9.12 -14.83 -4.31
CA THR A 319 9.17 -13.91 -3.17
C THR A 319 8.16 -12.77 -3.34
N ILE A 320 7.80 -12.09 -2.25
CA ILE A 320 6.98 -10.86 -2.30
C ILE A 320 7.60 -9.80 -3.23
N LYS A 321 8.93 -9.78 -3.33
CA LYS A 321 9.66 -8.90 -4.25
C LYS A 321 9.30 -9.21 -5.70
N ASP A 322 9.25 -10.49 -6.08
CA ASP A 322 8.88 -10.94 -7.42
C ASP A 322 7.43 -10.55 -7.77
N LEU A 323 6.54 -10.53 -6.78
CA LEU A 323 5.15 -10.10 -6.96
C LEU A 323 5.03 -8.59 -7.21
N VAL A 324 5.81 -7.79 -6.48
CA VAL A 324 5.87 -6.35 -6.72
C VAL A 324 6.48 -6.04 -8.08
N ILE A 325 7.53 -6.77 -8.47
CA ILE A 325 8.16 -6.67 -9.79
C ILE A 325 7.15 -6.99 -10.90
N THR A 326 6.35 -8.05 -10.73
CA THR A 326 5.34 -8.45 -11.70
C THR A 326 4.23 -7.40 -11.84
N ASP A 327 3.70 -6.87 -10.73
CA ASP A 327 2.73 -5.76 -10.78
C ASP A 327 3.31 -4.55 -11.51
N LEU A 328 4.54 -4.15 -11.18
CA LEU A 328 5.16 -2.98 -11.79
C LEU A 328 5.35 -3.16 -13.30
N THR A 329 5.68 -4.38 -13.73
CA THR A 329 5.81 -4.73 -15.16
C THR A 329 4.44 -4.71 -15.85
N VAL A 330 3.45 -5.38 -15.27
CA VAL A 330 2.06 -5.39 -15.79
C VAL A 330 1.45 -3.99 -15.80
N ALA A 331 1.69 -3.19 -14.76
CA ALA A 331 1.18 -1.83 -14.65
C ALA A 331 1.89 -0.88 -15.64
N HIS A 332 3.14 -1.14 -16.00
CA HIS A 332 3.80 -0.38 -17.05
C HIS A 332 3.05 -0.55 -18.39
N ASP A 333 2.67 -1.78 -18.73
CA ASP A 333 2.12 -2.13 -20.04
C ASP A 333 0.59 -2.05 -20.12
N LEU A 334 -0.13 -2.35 -19.03
CA LEU A 334 -1.59 -2.50 -19.00
C LEU A 334 -2.33 -1.45 -18.14
N LYS A 335 -1.65 -0.44 -17.57
CA LYS A 335 -2.27 0.57 -16.67
C LYS A 335 -3.55 1.19 -17.23
N GLY A 336 -3.57 1.54 -18.52
CA GLY A 336 -4.73 2.17 -19.15
C GLY A 336 -5.93 1.24 -19.28
N ILE A 337 -5.71 -0.05 -19.49
CA ILE A 337 -6.77 -1.05 -19.64
C ILE A 337 -7.36 -1.38 -18.26
N MET A 338 -6.51 -1.60 -17.25
CA MET A 338 -6.96 -1.94 -15.90
C MET A 338 -7.78 -0.83 -15.26
N ALA A 339 -7.34 0.42 -15.36
CA ALA A 339 -8.12 1.55 -14.84
C ALA A 339 -9.49 1.68 -15.53
N LYS A 340 -9.54 1.51 -16.86
CA LYS A 340 -10.80 1.50 -17.63
C LYS A 340 -11.73 0.37 -17.21
N VAL A 341 -11.21 -0.84 -16.97
CA VAL A 341 -12.04 -1.98 -16.52
C VAL A 341 -12.63 -1.67 -15.14
N VAL A 342 -11.83 -1.20 -14.18
CA VAL A 342 -12.30 -0.83 -12.84
C VAL A 342 -13.35 0.28 -12.92
N TYR A 343 -13.10 1.32 -13.70
CA TYR A 343 -14.05 2.43 -13.88
C TYR A 343 -15.33 1.99 -14.58
N LYS A 344 -15.27 1.13 -15.61
CA LYS A 344 -16.44 0.54 -16.26
C LYS A 344 -17.27 -0.28 -15.26
N ILE A 345 -16.63 -1.08 -14.41
CA ILE A 345 -17.32 -1.84 -13.35
C ILE A 345 -18.07 -0.87 -12.42
N ILE A 346 -17.40 0.18 -11.92
CA ILE A 346 -18.05 1.22 -11.10
C ILE A 346 -19.24 1.86 -11.83
N LYS A 347 -19.08 2.17 -13.11
CA LYS A 347 -20.13 2.84 -13.87
C LYS A 347 -21.37 1.98 -14.03
N ILE A 348 -21.17 0.69 -14.33
CA ILE A 348 -22.23 -0.27 -14.66
C ILE A 348 -22.94 -0.76 -13.40
N ASN A 349 -22.19 -1.15 -12.37
CA ASN A 349 -22.75 -1.81 -11.20
C ASN A 349 -22.39 -1.15 -9.87
N ASN A 350 -21.66 -0.04 -9.86
CA ASN A 350 -21.22 0.64 -8.64
C ASN A 350 -20.42 -0.28 -7.67
N PHE A 351 -19.80 -1.33 -8.20
CA PHE A 351 -19.26 -2.44 -7.41
C PHE A 351 -20.28 -3.11 -6.48
N ASP A 352 -21.57 -2.99 -6.74
CA ASP A 352 -22.64 -3.71 -6.04
C ASP A 352 -22.79 -5.13 -6.61
N GLY A 353 -23.45 -6.01 -5.85
CA GLY A 353 -23.61 -7.42 -6.22
C GLY A 353 -22.28 -8.19 -6.22
N LEU A 354 -21.96 -8.80 -7.37
CA LEU A 354 -20.88 -9.79 -7.53
C LEU A 354 -19.48 -9.27 -7.19
N PHE A 355 -19.21 -7.98 -7.42
CA PHE A 355 -17.90 -7.40 -7.17
C PHE A 355 -17.80 -6.69 -5.80
N SER A 356 -18.86 -6.71 -4.99
CA SER A 356 -18.93 -5.96 -3.73
C SER A 356 -17.92 -6.40 -2.67
N SER A 357 -17.61 -7.70 -2.62
CA SER A 357 -16.58 -8.22 -1.71
C SER A 357 -15.19 -7.78 -2.17
N VAL A 358 -14.90 -7.91 -3.47
CA VAL A 358 -13.63 -7.51 -4.07
C VAL A 358 -13.36 -6.02 -3.84
N TRP A 359 -14.35 -5.17 -4.09
CA TRP A 359 -14.23 -3.73 -3.89
C TRP A 359 -14.05 -3.34 -2.43
N ARG A 360 -14.80 -3.94 -1.51
CA ARG A 360 -14.64 -3.69 -0.07
C ARG A 360 -13.23 -4.03 0.41
N THR A 361 -12.70 -5.18 -0.01
CA THR A 361 -11.33 -5.59 0.31
C THR A 361 -10.31 -4.61 -0.27
N PHE A 362 -10.47 -4.20 -1.53
CA PHE A 362 -9.58 -3.25 -2.18
C PHE A 362 -9.58 -1.86 -1.52
N VAL A 363 -10.75 -1.34 -1.18
CA VAL A 363 -10.88 -0.04 -0.49
C VAL A 363 -10.26 -0.11 0.91
N ALA A 364 -10.44 -1.21 1.62
CA ALA A 364 -9.92 -1.40 2.99
C ALA A 364 -8.41 -1.69 3.07
N SER A 365 -7.75 -1.99 1.94
CA SER A 365 -6.33 -2.36 1.88
C SER A 365 -5.46 -1.18 1.42
N ASP A 366 -4.27 -1.01 2.01
CA ASP A 366 -3.31 0.07 1.69
C ASP A 366 -1.99 -0.40 1.07
#